data_AF-A0A5C7S0H9-F1
#
_entry.id   AF-A0A5C7S0H9-F1
#
_cell.length_a   1.000
_cell.length_b   1.000
_cell.length_c   1.000
_cell.angle_alpha   90.00
_cell.angle_beta   90.00
_cell.angle_gamma   90.00
#
_symmetry.space_group_name_H-M   'P 1'
#
loop_
_entity.id
_entity.type
_entity.pdbx_description
1 polymer ?
#
loop_
_entity_poly.entity_id
_entity_poly.type
_entity_poly.pdbx_seq_one_letter_code
_entity_poly.pdbx_strand_id
1 'polypeptide(L)' 'LMHALRRSPRARGGFIHIPYAPEQVRSRPGTPSMPIETVAAALRAAVHAALRADQDLRVTGGDTH' A
#
# COMPACT_ATOMS: atom_id res chain seq x y z
N LEU A 1 5.91 -12.26 -8.53
CA LEU A 1 4.44 -12.07 -8.58
C LEU A 1 4.00 -11.32 -9.84
N MET A 2 4.35 -10.04 -10.01
CA MET A 2 3.89 -9.25 -11.18
C MET A 2 4.29 -9.84 -12.54
N HIS A 3 5.47 -10.45 -12.64
CA HIS A 3 5.87 -11.18 -13.85
C HIS A 3 4.93 -12.34 -14.18
N ALA A 4 4.42 -13.07 -13.18
CA ALA A 4 3.50 -14.19 -13.38
C ALA A 4 2.10 -13.73 -13.84
N LEU A 5 1.65 -12.56 -13.37
CA LEU A 5 0.36 -11.97 -13.77
C LEU A 5 0.32 -11.60 -15.27
N ARG A 6 1.46 -11.51 -15.96
CA ARG A 6 1.51 -11.37 -17.43
C ARG A 6 0.77 -12.50 -18.16
N ARG A 7 0.63 -13.67 -17.54
CA ARG A 7 -0.12 -14.83 -18.07
C ARG A 7 -1.62 -14.78 -17.77
N SER A 8 -2.11 -13.73 -17.10
CA SER A 8 -3.50 -13.57 -16.68
C SER A 8 -3.96 -12.13 -16.96
N PRO A 9 -4.25 -11.79 -18.24
CA PRO A 9 -4.43 -10.40 -18.68
C PRO A 9 -5.63 -9.68 -18.06
N ARG A 10 -6.59 -10.43 -17.47
CA ARG A 10 -7.73 -9.86 -16.74
C ARG A 10 -7.44 -9.60 -15.26
N ALA A 11 -6.33 -10.10 -14.73
CA ALA A 11 -5.97 -9.91 -13.33
C ALA A 11 -5.34 -8.53 -13.14
N ARG A 12 -5.91 -7.74 -12.23
CA ARG A 12 -5.30 -6.48 -11.76
C ARG A 12 -4.32 -6.80 -10.63
N GLY A 13 -3.15 -6.17 -10.64
CA GLY A 13 -2.12 -6.39 -9.63
C GLY A 13 -1.32 -5.12 -9.34
N GLY A 14 -0.72 -5.06 -8.15
CA GLY A 14 0.09 -3.94 -7.70
C GLY A 14 0.85 -4.26 -6.42
N PHE A 15 1.54 -3.27 -5.87
CA PHE A 15 2.27 -3.35 -4.61
C PHE A 15 1.96 -2.15 -3.73
N ILE A 16 1.94 -2.37 -2.42
CA ILE A 16 1.77 -1.34 -1.40
C ILE A 16 2.94 -1.48 -0.43
N HIS A 17 3.73 -0.41 -0.28
CA HIS A 17 4.73 -0.34 0.77
C HIS A 17 4.05 0.08 2.07
N ILE A 18 4.48 -0.51 3.19
CA ILE A 18 4.01 -0.16 4.52
C ILE A 18 5.21 0.27 5.37
N PRO A 19 5.03 1.21 6.30
CA PRO A 19 6.08 1.60 7.24
C PRO A 19 6.38 0.47 8.23
N TYR A 20 7.46 0.63 9.00
CA TYR A 20 7.78 -0.27 10.11
C TYR A 20 6.68 -0.27 11.18
N ALA A 21 6.58 -1.38 11.92
CA ALA A 21 5.83 -1.43 13.17
C ALA A 21 6.61 -0.72 14.30
N PRO A 22 5.93 -0.16 15.32
CA PRO A 22 6.59 0.48 16.45
C PRO A 22 7.62 -0.43 17.15
N GLU A 23 7.33 -1.73 17.22
CA GLU A 23 8.20 -2.74 17.82
C GLU A 23 9.52 -2.90 17.07
N GLN A 24 9.52 -2.68 15.75
CA GLN A 24 10.68 -2.86 14.88
C GLN A 24 11.65 -1.68 14.94
N VAL A 25 11.22 -0.53 15.47
CA VAL A 25 12.02 0.71 15.53
C VAL A 25 12.38 1.13 16.95
N ARG A 26 12.13 0.28 17.96
CA ARG A 26 12.41 0.58 19.38
C ARG A 26 13.85 1.07 19.64
N SER A 27 14.83 0.54 18.90
CA SER A 27 16.25 0.90 19.00
C SER A 27 16.71 1.95 18.00
N ARG A 28 15.79 2.53 17.21
CA ARG A 28 16.10 3.48 16.12
C ARG A 28 15.26 4.76 16.26
N PRO A 29 15.54 5.61 17.26
CA PRO A 29 14.77 6.84 17.51
C PRO A 29 14.67 7.72 16.25
N GLY A 30 13.52 8.33 16.03
CA GLY A 30 13.26 9.16 14.85
C GLY A 30 12.91 8.40 13.57
N THR A 31 12.96 7.06 13.57
CA THR A 31 12.51 6.27 12.42
C THR A 31 10.98 6.23 12.39
N PRO A 32 10.31 6.64 11.28
CA PRO A 32 8.87 6.57 11.16
C PRO A 32 8.36 5.14 11.30
N SER A 33 7.26 4.98 12.05
CA SER A 33 6.55 3.71 12.20
C SER A 33 5.05 3.94 12.31
N MET A 34 4.26 2.88 12.12
CA MET A 34 2.81 2.91 12.21
C MET A 34 2.31 1.63 12.89
N PRO A 35 1.33 1.70 13.81
CA PRO A 35 0.72 0.52 14.42
C PRO A 35 0.19 -0.47 13.38
N ILE A 36 0.35 -1.77 13.67
CA ILE A 36 -0.06 -2.85 12.77
C ILE A 36 -1.56 -2.80 12.49
N GLU A 37 -2.37 -2.42 13.47
CA GLU A 37 -3.83 -2.30 13.35
C GLU A 37 -4.21 -1.22 12.33
N THR A 38 -3.48 -0.11 12.32
CA THR A 38 -3.67 0.99 11.36
C THR A 38 -3.27 0.56 9.96
N VAL A 39 -2.13 -0.13 9.82
CA VAL A 39 -1.71 -0.70 8.52
C VAL A 39 -2.75 -1.70 8.01
N ALA A 40 -3.28 -2.56 8.89
CA ALA A 40 -4.32 -3.52 8.53
C ALA A 40 -5.62 -2.83 8.08
N ALA A 41 -6.01 -1.74 8.74
CA ALA A 41 -7.17 -0.93 8.33
C ALA A 41 -6.93 -0.26 6.97
N ALA A 42 -5.75 0.29 6.72
CA ALA A 42 -5.37 0.88 5.45
C ALA A 42 -5.38 -0.15 4.31
N LEU A 43 -4.84 -1.35 4.53
CA LEU A 43 -4.87 -2.42 3.54
C LEU A 43 -6.29 -2.90 3.23
N ARG A 44 -7.17 -2.99 4.23
CA ARG A 44 -8.61 -3.27 3.99
C ARG A 44 -9.24 -2.19 3.12
N ALA A 45 -8.98 -0.91 3.40
CA ALA A 45 -9.49 0.19 2.60
C ALA A 45 -8.94 0.14 1.15
N ALA A 46 -7.65 -0.12 0.97
CA ALA A 46 -7.01 -0.24 -0.34
C ALA A 46 -7.61 -1.38 -1.18
N VAL A 47 -7.84 -2.56 -0.58
CA VAL A 47 -8.50 -3.68 -1.26
C VAL A 47 -9.94 -3.33 -1.62
N HIS A 48 -10.69 -2.71 -0.70
CA HIS A 48 -12.06 -2.27 -0.99
C HIS A 48 -12.13 -1.26 -2.14
N ALA A 49 -11.17 -0.34 -2.23
CA ALA A 49 -11.05 0.60 -3.35
C ALA A 49 -10.71 -0.14 -4.65
N ALA A 50 -9.70 -1.02 -4.64
CA ALA A 50 -9.27 -1.78 -5.81
C ALA A 50 -10.35 -2.74 -6.38
N LEU A 51 -11.32 -3.16 -5.56
CA LEU A 51 -12.46 -3.96 -6.00
C LEU A 51 -13.58 -3.12 -6.61
N ARG A 52 -13.76 -1.87 -6.18
CA ARG A 52 -14.87 -1.00 -6.60
C ARG A 52 -14.50 -0.01 -7.70
N ALA A 53 -13.24 0.37 -7.79
CA ALA A 53 -12.76 1.31 -8.79
C ALA A 53 -12.18 0.57 -10.00
N ASP A 54 -12.74 0.83 -11.18
CA ASP A 54 -12.19 0.33 -12.45
C ASP A 54 -11.20 1.30 -13.08
N GLN A 55 -11.32 2.59 -12.76
CA GLN A 55 -10.40 3.65 -13.16
C GLN A 55 -9.94 4.40 -11.91
N ASP A 56 -8.67 4.79 -11.91
CA ASP A 56 -8.09 5.57 -10.81
C ASP A 56 -8.57 7.02 -10.86
N LEU A 57 -8.47 7.69 -9.71
CA LEU A 57 -8.76 9.11 -9.60
C LEU A 57 -7.67 9.91 -10.31
N ARG A 58 -8.07 10.89 -11.13
CA ARG A 58 -7.14 11.82 -11.78
C ARG A 58 -6.80 12.96 -10.82
N VAL A 59 -5.95 12.65 -9.84
CA VAL A 59 -5.46 13.61 -8.85
C VAL A 59 -3.93 13.59 -8.81
N THR A 60 -3.32 14.76 -8.65
CA THR A 60 -1.86 14.87 -8.46
C THR A 60 -1.52 14.55 -7.01
N GLY A 61 -0.76 13.47 -6.77
CA GLY A 61 -0.25 13.09 -5.44
C GLY A 61 1.28 13.25 -5.29
N GLY A 62 1.97 13.68 -6.34
CA GLY A 62 3.39 14.00 -6.26
C GLY A 62 3.58 15.37 -5.63
N ASP A 63 4.42 15.44 -4.60
CA ASP A 63 4.94 16.68 -4.05
C ASP A 63 6.40 16.86 -4.52
N THR A 64 6.83 18.09 -4.80
CA THR A 64 8.17 18.39 -5.37
C THR A 64 9.27 18.51 -4.30
N HIS A 65 9.13 17.81 -3.17
CA HIS A 65 10.00 17.98 -2.01
C HIS A 65 10.57 16.65 -1.52
#